data_AF-A0A1C5ZDS6-F1
#
_entry.id   AF-A0A1C5ZDS6-F1
#
_cell.length_a   1.000
_cell.length_b   1.000
_cell.length_c   1.000
_cell.angle_alpha   90.00
_cell.angle_beta   90.00
_cell.angle_gamma   90.00
#
_symmetry.space_group_name_H-M   'P 1'
#
loop_
_entity.id
_entity.type
_entity.pdbx_description
1 polymer ?
#
loop_
_entity_poly.entity_id
_entity_poly.type
_entity_poly.pdbx_seq_one_letter_code
_entity_poly.pdbx_strand_id
1 'polypeptide(L)'
;MNKQKTVDSKVLAILRECPETRYDDMQLILCYYNRYSYMRVGDLPLEDIVNNYKGYGLPCFETIRRARQRVQSLFPELSRQCSGCDCGNIRIVIEVS
;
A
#
# COMPACT_ATOMS: atom_id res chain seq x y z
N MET A 1 4.90 13.26 -20.13
CA MET A 1 5.31 11.83 -20.06
C MET A 1 4.24 11.03 -19.34
N ASN A 2 3.86 9.91 -19.93
CA ASN A 2 2.64 9.16 -19.66
C ASN A 2 2.50 8.73 -18.19
N LYS A 3 1.33 9.03 -17.59
CA LYS A 3 0.88 8.54 -16.29
C LYS A 3 0.64 7.02 -16.34
N GLN A 4 1.68 6.22 -16.61
CA GLN A 4 1.72 4.87 -16.06
C GLN A 4 1.70 5.07 -14.54
N LYS A 5 0.49 5.04 -13.96
CA LYS A 5 0.27 5.25 -12.53
C LYS A 5 1.15 4.21 -11.82
N THR A 6 2.22 4.68 -11.21
CA THR A 6 3.18 3.86 -10.47
C THR A 6 2.44 3.06 -9.40
N VAL A 7 3.04 1.97 -8.89
CA VAL A 7 2.46 1.22 -7.76
C VAL A 7 2.07 2.18 -6.64
N ASP A 8 2.90 3.17 -6.34
CA ASP A 8 2.63 4.21 -5.34
C ASP A 8 1.39 5.03 -5.66
N SER A 9 1.20 5.46 -6.92
CA SER A 9 0.00 6.21 -7.32
C SER A 9 -1.28 5.38 -7.20
N LYS A 10 -1.19 4.08 -7.53
CA LYS A 10 -2.30 3.12 -7.43
C LYS A 10 -2.65 2.84 -5.96
N VAL A 11 -1.63 2.65 -5.12
CA VAL A 11 -1.78 2.47 -3.67
C VAL A 11 -2.38 3.72 -3.04
N LEU A 12 -1.90 4.91 -3.39
CA LEU A 12 -2.46 6.18 -2.89
C LEU A 12 -3.97 6.29 -3.16
N ALA A 13 -4.43 5.90 -4.35
CA ALA A 13 -5.86 5.92 -4.67
C ALA A 13 -6.65 4.95 -3.75
N ILE A 14 -6.13 3.74 -3.52
CA ILE A 14 -6.78 2.77 -2.63
C ILE A 14 -6.82 3.28 -1.19
N LEU A 15 -5.72 3.82 -0.65
CA LEU A 15 -5.67 4.33 0.72
C LEU A 15 -6.66 5.48 0.98
N ARG A 16 -6.98 6.27 -0.06
CA ARG A 16 -7.96 7.35 0.00
C ARG A 16 -9.39 6.83 0.01
N GLU A 17 -9.68 5.83 -0.82
CA GLU A 17 -11.04 5.31 -1.01
C GLU A 17 -11.42 4.24 0.02
N CYS A 18 -10.46 3.46 0.52
CA CYS A 18 -10.65 2.30 1.41
C CYS A 18 -9.81 2.47 2.69
N PRO A 19 -10.31 3.14 3.74
CA PRO A 19 -9.57 3.39 4.98
C PRO A 19 -9.03 2.13 5.68
N GLU A 20 -9.72 0.99 5.55
CA GLU A 20 -9.35 -0.32 6.09
C GLU A 20 -7.99 -0.81 5.57
N THR A 21 -7.63 -0.43 4.34
CA THR A 21 -6.36 -0.82 3.69
C THR A 21 -5.14 -0.07 4.25
N ARG A 22 -5.36 0.99 5.04
CA ARG A 22 -4.27 1.80 5.64
C ARG A 22 -3.47 1.02 6.67
N TYR A 23 -4.05 -0.02 7.26
CA TYR A 23 -3.40 -0.82 8.31
C TYR A 23 -3.36 -2.32 8.04
N ASP A 24 -4.10 -2.81 7.04
CA ASP A 24 -4.14 -4.21 6.64
C ASP A 24 -3.60 -4.39 5.21
N ASP A 25 -2.41 -5.01 5.11
CA ASP A 25 -1.77 -5.28 3.82
C ASP A 25 -2.50 -6.34 3.00
N MET A 26 -3.22 -7.27 3.65
CA MET A 26 -3.98 -8.32 2.98
C MET A 26 -5.23 -7.75 2.30
N GLN A 27 -5.89 -6.77 2.93
CA GLN A 27 -6.95 -6.01 2.27
C GLN A 27 -6.42 -5.14 1.15
N LEU A 28 -5.28 -4.46 1.37
CA LEU A 28 -4.66 -3.60 0.36
C LEU A 28 -4.27 -4.38 -0.91
N ILE A 29 -3.65 -5.55 -0.77
CA ILE A 29 -3.27 -6.38 -1.92
C ILE A 29 -4.50 -6.90 -2.69
N LEU A 30 -5.55 -7.31 -1.98
CA LEU A 30 -6.79 -7.75 -2.60
C LEU A 30 -7.45 -6.61 -3.40
N CYS A 31 -7.59 -5.42 -2.80
CA CYS A 31 -8.11 -4.23 -3.47
C CYS A 31 -7.26 -3.86 -4.69
N TYR A 32 -5.92 -3.92 -4.57
CA TYR A 32 -5.02 -3.62 -5.67
C TYR A 32 -5.19 -4.59 -6.83
N TYR A 33 -5.19 -5.90 -6.55
CA TYR A 33 -5.32 -6.93 -7.55
C TYR A 33 -6.68 -6.85 -8.24
N ASN A 34 -7.78 -6.72 -7.50
CA ASN A 34 -9.12 -6.62 -8.10
C ASN A 34 -9.33 -5.37 -8.95
N ARG A 35 -8.65 -4.26 -8.63
CA ARG A 35 -8.84 -2.99 -9.32
C ARG A 35 -7.92 -2.79 -10.52
N TYR A 36 -6.70 -3.31 -10.45
CA TYR A 36 -5.65 -3.01 -11.42
C TYR A 36 -5.13 -4.23 -12.19
N SER A 37 -5.62 -5.42 -11.90
CA SER A 37 -5.44 -6.58 -12.76
C SER A 37 -6.36 -6.49 -13.98
N TYR A 38 -5.99 -7.19 -15.05
CA TYR A 38 -6.85 -7.37 -16.23
C TYR A 38 -7.93 -8.45 -16.02
N MET A 39 -7.90 -9.15 -14.88
CA MET A 39 -8.85 -10.19 -14.51
C MET A 39 -9.30 -10.04 -13.05
N ARG A 40 -10.44 -10.65 -12.69
CA ARG A 40 -10.93 -10.65 -11.31
C ARG A 40 -10.13 -11.62 -10.44
N VAL A 41 -9.01 -11.14 -9.90
CA VAL A 41 -8.08 -11.96 -9.10
C VAL A 41 -8.75 -12.55 -7.86
N GLY A 42 -9.74 -11.86 -7.27
CA GLY A 42 -10.50 -12.36 -6.13
C GLY A 42 -11.33 -13.62 -6.40
N ASP A 43 -11.58 -13.97 -7.67
CA ASP A 43 -12.30 -15.18 -8.06
C ASP A 43 -11.35 -16.40 -8.25
N LEU A 44 -10.03 -16.19 -8.18
CA LEU A 44 -9.03 -17.24 -8.32
C LEU A 44 -8.68 -17.91 -6.98
N PRO A 45 -8.29 -19.20 -7.00
CA PRO A 45 -7.73 -19.85 -5.82
C PRO A 45 -6.48 -19.12 -5.31
N LEU A 46 -6.36 -18.97 -3.99
CA LEU A 46 -5.20 -18.30 -3.38
C LEU A 46 -3.87 -18.91 -3.82
N GLU A 47 -3.80 -20.24 -3.92
CA GLU A 47 -2.62 -20.97 -4.39
C GLU A 47 -2.21 -20.53 -5.80
N ASP A 48 -3.16 -20.39 -6.72
CA ASP A 48 -2.90 -19.96 -8.08
C ASP A 48 -2.34 -18.53 -8.12
N ILE A 49 -2.92 -17.63 -7.33
CA ILE A 49 -2.44 -16.25 -7.22
C ILE A 49 -1.00 -16.23 -6.70
N VAL A 50 -0.72 -16.94 -5.60
CA VAL A 50 0.59 -16.94 -4.94
C VAL A 50 1.67 -17.53 -5.86
N ASN A 51 1.34 -18.57 -6.63
CA ASN A 51 2.28 -19.20 -7.55
C ASN A 51 2.46 -18.42 -8.87
N ASN A 52 1.39 -17.80 -9.39
CA ASN A 52 1.36 -17.27 -10.76
C ASN A 52 1.28 -15.73 -10.86
N TYR A 53 1.30 -14.98 -9.74
CA TYR A 53 1.14 -13.51 -9.74
C TYR A 53 2.05 -12.77 -10.75
N LYS A 54 3.28 -13.26 -10.97
CA LYS A 54 4.22 -12.67 -11.95
C LYS A 54 3.70 -12.82 -13.38
N GLY A 55 3.13 -13.97 -13.71
CA GLY A 55 2.50 -14.21 -15.02
C GLY A 55 1.30 -13.29 -15.24
N TYR A 56 0.62 -12.92 -14.16
CA TYR A 56 -0.48 -11.96 -14.18
C TYR A 56 -0.04 -10.49 -14.18
N GLY A 57 1.27 -10.21 -14.24
CA GLY A 57 1.78 -8.84 -14.17
C GLY A 57 1.50 -8.14 -12.85
N LEU A 58 1.20 -8.90 -11.79
CA LEU A 58 0.89 -8.37 -10.47
C LEU A 58 2.21 -8.10 -9.72
N PRO A 59 2.30 -7.00 -8.95
CA PRO A 59 3.43 -6.77 -8.08
C PRO A 59 3.37 -7.74 -6.89
N CYS A 60 4.51 -8.23 -6.40
CA CYS A 60 4.53 -9.06 -5.21
C CYS A 60 4.06 -8.28 -3.97
N PHE A 61 3.63 -9.02 -2.94
CA PHE A 61 3.16 -8.47 -1.67
C PHE A 61 4.11 -7.40 -1.08
N GLU A 62 5.40 -7.69 -1.02
CA GLU A 62 6.41 -6.78 -0.46
C GLU A 62 6.49 -5.45 -1.23
N THR A 63 6.24 -5.47 -2.54
CA THR A 63 6.22 -4.25 -3.37
C THR A 63 5.05 -3.34 -2.98
N ILE A 64 3.86 -3.91 -2.77
CA ILE A 64 2.67 -3.18 -2.33
C ILE A 64 2.88 -2.65 -0.91
N ARG A 65 3.41 -3.47 0.00
CA ARG A 65 3.70 -3.07 1.38
C ARG A 65 4.65 -1.87 1.45
N ARG A 66 5.75 -1.89 0.68
CA ARG A 66 6.70 -0.77 0.59
C ARG A 66 6.07 0.47 -0.03
N ALA A 67 5.25 0.30 -1.07
CA ALA A 67 4.52 1.41 -1.67
C ALA A 67 3.59 2.07 -0.64
N ARG A 68 2.88 1.29 0.19
CA ARG A 68 2.07 1.84 1.30
C ARG A 68 2.91 2.68 2.25
N GLN A 69 4.06 2.16 2.69
CA GLN A 69 4.96 2.89 3.59
C GLN A 69 5.46 4.21 2.98
N ARG A 70 5.87 4.19 1.71
CA ARG A 70 6.30 5.41 0.98
C ARG A 70 5.16 6.42 0.87
N VAL A 71 3.96 5.96 0.49
CA VAL A 71 2.79 6.82 0.37
C VAL A 71 2.41 7.43 1.72
N GLN A 72 2.39 6.65 2.79
CA GLN A 72 2.08 7.15 4.14
C GLN A 72 3.16 8.09 4.68
N SER A 73 4.43 7.93 4.26
CA SER A 73 5.49 8.88 4.58
C SER A 73 5.30 10.24 3.89
N LEU A 74 4.68 10.26 2.70
CA LEU A 74 4.37 11.49 1.96
C LEU A 74 3.03 12.11 2.37
N PHE A 75 2.09 11.28 2.83
CA PHE A 75 0.74 11.64 3.24
C PHE A 75 0.44 11.06 4.63
N PRO A 76 0.96 11.66 5.72
CA PRO A 76 0.81 11.15 7.07
C PRO A 76 -0.66 10.99 7.53
N GLU A 77 -1.60 11.74 6.93
CA GLU A 77 -3.03 11.63 7.18
C GLU A 77 -3.64 10.30 6.71
N LEU A 78 -2.96 9.60 5.80
CA LEU A 78 -3.31 8.26 5.34
C LEU A 78 -2.60 7.16 6.15
N SER A 79 -1.73 7.54 7.07
CA SER A 79 -1.17 6.63 8.06
C SER A 79 -2.25 6.25 9.08
N ARG A 80 -1.91 5.32 9.98
CA ARG A 80 -2.73 5.05 11.16
C ARG A 80 -2.86 6.36 11.95
N GLN A 81 -4.00 7.03 11.84
CA GLN A 81 -4.42 7.91 12.92
C GLN A 81 -4.69 7.01 14.12
N CYS A 82 -3.65 6.78 14.92
CA CYS A 82 -3.85 6.38 16.29
C CYS A 82 -4.58 7.55 16.96
N SER A 83 -5.90 7.49 17.04
CA SER A 83 -6.64 8.27 18.02
C SER A 83 -6.22 7.78 19.40
N GLY A 84 -5.12 8.35 19.94
CA GLY A 84 -4.62 8.08 21.29
C GLY A 84 -3.22 7.46 21.44
N CYS A 85 -2.41 7.34 20.39
CA CYS A 85 -1.00 6.96 20.55
C CYS A 85 -0.13 8.22 20.39
N ASP A 86 0.48 8.68 21.49
CA ASP A 86 1.48 9.76 21.56
C ASP A 86 2.80 9.38 20.84
N CYS A 87 2.72 8.89 19.61
CA CYS A 87 3.89 8.61 18.78
C CYS A 87 4.25 9.82 17.90
N GLY A 88 4.15 11.03 18.45
CA GLY A 88 4.32 12.27 17.69
C GLY A 88 5.04 13.33 18.48
N ASN A 89 6.36 13.17 18.66
CA ASN A 89 7.39 14.22 18.63
C ASN A 89 8.75 13.67 19.10
N ILE A 90 9.42 12.87 18.26
CA ILE A 90 10.85 12.59 18.48
C ILE A 90 11.60 13.83 18.00
N ARG A 91 11.99 14.72 18.93
CA ARG A 91 12.95 15.79 18.65
C ARG A 91 14.36 15.25 18.81
N ILE A 92 15.09 15.10 17.71
CA ILE A 92 16.54 14.82 17.74
C ILE A 92 17.23 16.17 17.82
N VAL A 93 17.80 16.50 18.98
CA VAL A 93 18.66 17.67 19.17
C VAL A 93 20.10 17.19 19.03
N ILE A 94 20.81 17.70 18.02
CA ILE A 94 22.25 17.50 17.88
C ILE A 94 22.92 18.79 18.39
N GLU A 95 23.43 18.74 19.61
CA GLU A 95 24.35 19.78 20.07
C GLU A 95 25.73 19.50 19.52
N VAL A 96 26.24 20.42 18.71
CA VAL A 96 27.64 20.43 18.28
C VAL A 96 28.34 21.42 19.20
N SER A 97 29.26 20.91 20.02
CA SER A 97 30.14 21.70 20.90
C SER A 97 31.17 22.51 20.09
#